data_AF-A0A9D7WF39-F1
#
_entry.id   AF-A0A9D7WF39-F1
#
_cell.length_a   1.000
_cell.length_b   1.000
_cell.length_c   1.000
_cell.angle_alpha   90.00
_cell.angle_beta   90.00
_cell.angle_gamma   90.00
#
_symmetry.space_group_name_H-M   'P 1'
#
loop_
_entity.id
_entity.type
_entity.pdbx_description
1 polymer ?
#
loop_
_entity_poly.entity_id
_entity_poly.type
_entity_poly.pdbx_seq_one_letter_code
_entity_poly.pdbx_strand_id
1 'polypeptide(L)'
;MAGKPMSNEIIKVFNDLDDYLRFCKEFGWAYNEADLYREDAAGYAEYLRFKQGTRIPKNWMRDAKFRLSNYNDNRGGGRFQSGRRN
;
A
#
# COMPACT_ATOMS: atom_id res chain seq x y z
N MET A 1 -42.39 -5.53 -6.55
CA MET A 1 -41.52 -4.61 -5.76
C MET A 1 -40.48 -4.02 -6.71
N ALA A 2 -40.77 -2.91 -7.37
CA ALA A 2 -39.74 -2.21 -8.15
C ALA A 2 -38.78 -1.53 -7.15
N GLY A 3 -37.54 -2.01 -7.08
CA GLY A 3 -36.52 -1.46 -6.19
C GLY A 3 -36.31 0.03 -6.50
N LYS A 4 -36.21 0.85 -5.46
CA LYS A 4 -35.92 2.28 -5.61
C LYS A 4 -34.62 2.44 -6.41
N PRO A 5 -34.59 3.31 -7.44
CA PRO A 5 -33.36 3.58 -8.16
C PRO A 5 -32.31 4.09 -7.17
N MET A 6 -31.10 3.55 -7.27
CA MET A 6 -29.95 3.99 -6.47
C MET A 6 -29.76 5.49 -6.70
N SER A 7 -29.58 6.26 -5.62
CA SER A 7 -29.32 7.68 -5.76
C SER A 7 -27.99 7.91 -6.46
N ASN A 8 -27.89 8.98 -7.24
CA ASN A 8 -26.65 9.34 -7.96
C ASN A 8 -25.45 9.50 -7.01
N GLU A 9 -25.70 9.86 -5.75
CA GLU A 9 -24.67 9.96 -4.72
C GLU A 9 -24.09 8.59 -4.38
N ILE A 10 -24.94 7.57 -4.24
CA ILE A 10 -24.51 6.21 -3.95
C ILE A 10 -23.65 5.67 -5.11
N ILE A 11 -24.05 5.92 -6.35
CA ILE A 11 -23.29 5.50 -7.54
C ILE A 11 -21.88 6.11 -7.54
N LYS A 12 -21.75 7.38 -7.15
CA LYS A 12 -20.44 8.04 -7.04
C LYS A 12 -19.56 7.40 -5.99
N VAL A 13 -20.11 7.08 -4.81
CA VAL A 13 -19.36 6.41 -3.75
C VAL A 13 -18.83 5.06 -4.21
N PHE A 14 -19.64 4.27 -4.92
CA PHE A 14 -19.18 2.99 -5.47
C PHE A 14 -18.07 3.14 -6.52
N ASN A 15 -18.16 4.15 -7.39
CA ASN A 15 -17.10 4.44 -8.35
C ASN A 15 -15.78 4.85 -7.65
N ASP A 16 -15.88 5.70 -6.62
CA ASP A 16 -14.72 6.12 -5.82
C ASP A 16 -14.09 4.94 -5.05
N LEU A 17 -14.91 4.01 -4.54
CA LEU A 17 -14.44 2.76 -3.92
C LEU A 17 -13.71 1.86 -4.91
N ASP A 18 -14.25 1.70 -6.12
CA ASP A 18 -13.60 0.89 -7.17
C ASP A 18 -12.25 1.47 -7.60
N ASP A 19 -12.15 2.80 -7.71
CA ASP A 19 -10.88 3.47 -8.00
C ASP A 19 -9.89 3.34 -6.83
N TYR A 20 -10.35 3.46 -5.59
CA TYR A 20 -9.52 3.24 -4.40
C TYR A 20 -9.02 1.79 -4.30
N LEU A 21 -9.87 0.80 -4.62
CA LEU A 21 -9.51 -0.61 -4.66
C LEU A 21 -8.40 -0.88 -5.70
N ARG A 22 -8.51 -0.30 -6.89
CA ARG A 22 -7.49 -0.40 -7.94
C ARG A 22 -6.15 0.17 -7.47
N PHE A 23 -6.18 1.34 -6.82
CA PHE A 23 -4.99 1.95 -6.24
C PHE A 23 -4.36 1.05 -5.15
N CYS A 24 -5.18 0.52 -4.24
CA CYS A 24 -4.69 -0.35 -3.17
C CYS A 24 -4.02 -1.60 -3.73
N LYS A 25 -4.55 -2.19 -4.80
CA LYS A 25 -3.95 -3.36 -5.49
C LYS A 25 -2.62 -3.01 -6.18
N GLU A 26 -2.53 -1.85 -6.82
CA GLU A 26 -1.32 -1.49 -7.59
C GLU A 26 -0.16 -1.01 -6.71
N PHE A 27 -0.46 -0.27 -5.64
CA PHE A 27 0.55 0.28 -4.75
C PHE A 27 0.80 -0.60 -3.53
N GLY A 28 -0.18 -1.43 -3.15
CA GLY A 28 -0.04 -2.36 -2.05
C GLY A 28 -0.47 -1.85 -0.69
N TRP A 29 -1.57 -1.12 -0.66
CA TRP A 29 -2.17 -0.65 0.57
C TRP A 29 -3.25 -1.62 1.05
N ALA A 30 -3.49 -1.65 2.37
CA ALA A 30 -4.61 -2.38 2.93
C ALA A 30 -5.91 -1.68 2.51
N TYR A 31 -6.71 -2.36 1.70
CA TYR A 31 -8.01 -1.83 1.27
C TYR A 31 -9.02 -1.97 2.40
N ASN A 32 -9.69 -0.86 2.70
CA ASN A 32 -10.76 -0.78 3.68
C ASN A 32 -11.73 0.31 3.20
N GLU A 33 -12.99 -0.06 2.99
CA GLU A 33 -14.03 0.85 2.49
C GLU A 33 -14.32 1.98 3.48
N ALA A 34 -14.16 1.72 4.78
CA ALA A 34 -14.40 2.70 5.83
C ALA A 34 -13.36 3.83 5.87
N ASP A 35 -12.23 3.64 5.20
CA ASP A 35 -11.17 4.65 5.08
C ASP A 35 -11.40 5.60 3.89
N LEU A 36 -12.40 5.33 3.05
CA LEU A 36 -12.79 6.25 1.98
C LEU A 36 -13.29 7.58 2.59
N TYR A 37 -12.69 8.69 2.16
CA TYR A 37 -12.90 10.05 2.71
C TYR A 37 -12.28 10.31 4.09
N ARG A 38 -11.49 9.38 4.64
CA ARG A 38 -10.73 9.62 5.87
C ARG A 38 -9.31 10.06 5.54
N GLU A 39 -9.03 11.34 5.70
CA GLU A 39 -7.66 11.88 5.52
C GLU A 39 -6.65 11.35 6.55
N ASP A 40 -7.15 10.86 7.68
CA ASP A 40 -6.36 10.23 8.74
C ASP A 40 -5.82 8.84 8.34
N ALA A 41 -6.48 8.18 7.37
CA ALA A 41 -6.03 6.90 6.86
C ALA A 41 -4.88 7.11 5.88
N ALA A 42 -3.69 6.61 6.22
CA ALA A 42 -2.50 6.74 5.39
C ALA A 42 -2.71 6.23 3.95
N GLY A 43 -3.53 5.20 3.75
CA GLY A 43 -3.88 4.69 2.41
C GLY A 43 -4.68 5.68 1.57
N TYR A 44 -5.68 6.34 2.17
CA TYR A 44 -6.51 7.32 1.47
C TYR A 44 -5.79 8.66 1.26
N ALA A 45 -4.98 9.10 2.23
CA ALA A 45 -4.11 10.27 2.07
C ALA A 45 -3.14 10.10 0.89
N GLU A 46 -2.54 8.92 0.76
CA GLU A 46 -1.67 8.63 -0.39
C GLU A 46 -2.49 8.51 -1.69
N TYR A 47 -3.69 7.92 -1.67
CA TYR A 47 -4.58 7.92 -2.83
C TYR A 47 -4.96 9.34 -3.31
N LEU A 48 -5.22 10.28 -2.39
CA LEU A 48 -5.46 11.68 -2.74
C LEU A 48 -4.24 12.30 -3.44
N ARG A 49 -3.04 12.03 -2.93
CA ARG A 49 -1.79 12.52 -3.55
C ARG A 49 -1.55 11.88 -4.92
N PHE A 50 -1.96 10.62 -5.11
CA PHE A 50 -1.93 9.94 -6.41
C PHE A 50 -2.85 10.64 -7.41
N LYS A 51 -4.08 10.93 -6.98
CA LYS A 51 -5.09 11.63 -7.79
C LYS A 51 -4.66 13.07 -8.12
N GLN A 52 -3.88 13.70 -7.25
CA GLN A 52 -3.25 15.01 -7.48
C GLN A 52 -2.04 14.96 -8.43
N GLY A 53 -1.64 13.77 -8.91
CA GLY A 53 -0.52 13.61 -9.84
C GLY A 53 0.86 13.51 -9.17
N THR A 54 0.91 13.34 -7.84
CA THR A 54 2.18 13.15 -7.13
C THR A 54 2.67 11.72 -7.36
N ARG A 55 3.97 11.58 -7.67
CA ARG A 55 4.61 10.27 -7.81
C ARG A 55 4.72 9.58 -6.46
N ILE A 56 3.95 8.51 -6.26
CA ILE A 56 3.97 7.71 -5.03
C ILE A 56 4.83 6.47 -5.24
N PRO A 57 5.73 6.14 -4.29
CA PRO A 57 6.48 4.89 -4.35
C PRO A 57 5.54 3.68 -4.15
N LYS A 58 5.72 2.60 -4.91
CA LYS A 58 4.95 1.36 -4.70
C LYS A 58 5.32 0.76 -3.34
N ASN A 59 4.35 0.68 -2.43
CA ASN A 59 4.54 0.16 -1.08
C ASN A 59 4.99 -1.32 -1.07
N TRP A 60 4.61 -2.12 -2.07
CA TRP A 60 5.15 -3.48 -2.24
C TRP A 60 6.68 -3.51 -2.31
N MET A 61 7.29 -2.54 -2.98
CA MET A 61 8.75 -2.46 -3.05
C MET A 61 9.35 -2.09 -1.69
N ARG A 62 8.63 -1.30 -0.88
CA ARG A 62 9.06 -0.91 0.47
C ARG A 62 8.97 -2.09 1.43
N ASP A 63 7.89 -2.86 1.39
CA ASP A 63 7.75 -4.09 2.20
C ASP A 63 8.74 -5.17 1.78
N ALA A 64 8.93 -5.38 0.47
CA ALA A 64 9.94 -6.30 -0.06
C ALA A 64 11.36 -5.92 0.35
N LYS A 65 11.69 -4.61 0.33
CA LYS A 65 12.99 -4.12 0.79
C LYS A 65 13.17 -4.29 2.29
N PHE A 66 12.13 -4.09 3.09
CA PHE A 66 12.19 -4.33 4.53
C PHE A 66 12.45 -5.81 4.85
N ARG A 67 11.74 -6.73 4.18
CA ARG A 67 11.97 -8.19 4.32
C ARG A 67 13.37 -8.61 3.89
N LEU A 68 13.88 -8.07 2.78
CA LEU A 68 15.23 -8.35 2.31
C LEU A 68 16.30 -7.83 3.28
N SER A 69 16.11 -6.61 3.82
CA SER A 69 17.05 -6.04 4.79
C SER A 69 17.07 -6.84 6.09
N ASN A 70 15.91 -7.29 6.57
CA ASN A 70 15.81 -8.12 7.77
C ASN A 70 16.49 -9.50 7.58
N TYR A 71 16.46 -10.06 6.36
CA TYR A 71 17.19 -11.28 6.03
C TYR A 71 18.72 -11.07 6.01
N ASN A 72 19.17 -9.89 5.59
CA ASN A 72 20.60 -9.57 5.51
C ASN A 72 21.20 -9.28 6.90
N ASP A 73 20.45 -8.61 7.79
CA ASP A 73 20.86 -8.37 9.18
C ASP A 73 20.90 -9.67 10.02
N ASN A 74 19.97 -10.60 9.77
CA ASN A 74 20.00 -11.92 10.40
C ASN A 74 21.14 -12.83 9.88
N ARG A 75 21.90 -12.37 8.87
CA ARG A 75 23.12 -13.02 8.37
C ARG A 75 24.38 -12.59 9.11
N GLY A 76 24.25 -12.04 10.32
CA GLY A 76 25.36 -11.92 11.26
C GLY A 76 25.76 -13.28 11.82
N GLY A 77 26.72 -13.97 11.19
CA GLY A 77 27.18 -15.24 11.77
C GLY A 77 28.28 -16.01 11.06
N GLY A 78 29.19 -15.38 10.33
CA GLY A 78 30.34 -16.06 9.73
C GLY A 78 31.50 -15.12 9.51
N ARG A 79 32.12 -14.62 10.58
CA ARG A 79 33.46 -14.05 10.48
C ARG A 79 34.40 -15.20 10.13
N PHE A 80 34.63 -15.46 8.85
CA PHE A 80 35.74 -16.29 8.42
C PHE A 80 37.02 -15.53 8.77
N GLN A 81 37.47 -15.68 10.01
CA GLN A 81 38.80 -15.26 10.42
C GLN A 81 39.75 -16.21 9.69
N SER A 82 40.16 -15.80 8.50
CA SER A 82 41.24 -16.46 7.76
C SER A 82 42.46 -16.41 8.65
N GLY A 83 42.70 -17.51 9.37
CA GLY A 83 43.86 -17.68 10.20
C GLY A 83 45.11 -17.47 9.34
N ARG A 84 45.76 -16.32 9.52
CA ARG A 84 47.20 -16.20 9.29
C ARG A 84 47.86 -17.20 10.22
N ARG A 85 48.09 -18.41 9.70
CA ARG A 85 49.01 -19.38 10.30
C ARG A 85 50.40 -18.81 10.12
N ASN A 86 51.04 -18.50 11.24
CA ASN A 86 52.45 -18.16 11.34
C ASN A 86 53.31 -19.43 11.28
#